data_AF-T0Z0S1-F1
#
_entry.id   AF-T0Z0S1-F1
#
_cell.length_a   1.000
_cell.length_b   1.000
_cell.length_c   1.000
_cell.angle_alpha   90.00
_cell.angle_beta   90.00
_cell.angle_gamma   90.00
#
_symmetry.space_group_name_H-M   'P 1'
#
loop_
_entity.id
_entity.type
_entity.pdbx_description
1 polymer ?
#
loop_
_entity_poly.entity_id
_entity_poly.type
_entity_poly.pdbx_seq_one_letter_code
_entity_poly.pdbx_strand_id
1 'polypeptide(L)'
;MASNKEIPNGTAAKTAIISSVFWLAMGTTLGFVTSLKLSYPDVLSGTPYLNFGHIRPVHVLTVIYAWISMAFAAAMYYMTPVLCGTKLWSERLGVMNIWLWNLGIMVADVSLDLGMSSGREYSDFAWPIDIYVIAFILVPL
;
A
#
# COMPACT_ATOMS: atom_id res chain seq x y z
N MET A 1 3.46 22.86 -25.23
CA MET A 1 2.60 21.72 -24.83
C MET A 1 3.15 20.49 -25.51
N ALA A 2 3.85 19.62 -24.77
CA ALA A 2 4.43 18.41 -25.36
C ALA A 2 3.32 17.57 -26.00
N SER A 3 3.55 17.14 -27.25
CA SER A 3 2.58 16.35 -28.01
C SER A 3 2.29 15.03 -27.29
N ASN A 4 1.04 14.57 -27.31
CA ASN A 4 0.56 13.31 -26.72
C ASN A 4 1.37 12.07 -27.21
N LYS A 5 2.18 12.22 -28.27
CA LYS A 5 3.14 11.21 -28.77
C LYS A 5 4.44 11.09 -27.96
N GLU A 6 4.81 12.11 -27.18
CA GLU A 6 6.08 12.15 -26.43
C GLU A 6 5.98 11.62 -25.00
N ILE A 7 4.77 11.44 -24.47
CA ILE A 7 4.54 10.86 -23.16
C ILE A 7 4.26 9.37 -23.39
N PRO A 8 5.26 8.47 -23.32
CA PRO A 8 5.02 7.05 -23.44
C PRO A 8 3.98 6.62 -22.40
N ASN A 9 3.22 5.57 -22.71
CA ASN A 9 2.37 4.86 -21.76
C ASN A 9 3.21 4.49 -20.53
N GLY A 10 3.21 5.32 -19.49
CA GLY A 10 4.06 5.17 -18.31
C GLY A 10 3.85 3.80 -17.69
N THR A 11 4.87 2.96 -17.75
CA THR A 11 4.79 1.59 -17.23
C THR A 11 4.69 1.65 -15.71
N ALA A 12 5.40 2.59 -15.07
CA ALA A 12 5.31 2.82 -13.63
C ALA A 12 3.88 3.22 -13.18
N ALA A 13 3.25 4.19 -13.86
CA ALA A 13 1.90 4.62 -13.52
C ALA A 13 0.87 3.49 -13.67
N LYS A 14 1.00 2.67 -14.73
CA LYS A 14 0.15 1.50 -14.95
C LYS A 14 0.36 0.42 -13.89
N THR A 15 1.60 0.10 -13.54
CA THR A 15 1.89 -0.88 -12.50
C THR A 15 1.38 -0.41 -11.13
N ALA A 16 1.54 0.88 -10.80
CA ALA A 16 1.06 1.46 -9.55
C ALA A 16 -0.48 1.40 -9.46
N ILE A 17 -1.21 1.77 -10.53
CA ILE A 17 -2.68 1.74 -10.47
C ILE A 17 -3.23 0.31 -10.40
N ILE A 18 -2.62 -0.64 -11.11
CA ILE A 18 -3.00 -2.06 -11.01
C ILE A 18 -2.77 -2.58 -9.59
N SER A 19 -1.62 -2.24 -9.01
CA SER A 19 -1.30 -2.59 -7.62
C SER A 19 -2.29 -1.96 -6.63
N SER A 20 -2.65 -0.70 -6.83
CA SER A 20 -3.66 0.00 -6.04
C SER A 20 -5.01 -0.73 -6.08
N VAL A 21 -5.49 -1.11 -7.27
CA VAL A 21 -6.78 -1.83 -7.39
C VAL A 21 -6.72 -3.19 -6.67
N PHE A 22 -5.60 -3.90 -6.76
CA PHE A 22 -5.40 -5.15 -6.02
C PHE A 22 -5.49 -4.92 -4.50
N TRP A 23 -4.76 -3.93 -3.98
CA TRP A 23 -4.79 -3.61 -2.55
C TRP A 23 -6.12 -3.05 -2.06
N LEU A 24 -6.86 -2.35 -2.91
CA LEU A 24 -8.22 -1.91 -2.60
C LEU A 24 -9.14 -3.12 -2.38
N ALA A 25 -9.07 -4.11 -3.26
CA ALA A 25 -9.84 -5.33 -3.13
C ALA A 25 -9.49 -6.04 -1.81
N MET A 26 -8.19 -6.25 -1.55
CA MET A 26 -7.69 -6.87 -0.31
C MET A 26 -8.12 -6.11 0.95
N GLY A 27 -7.88 -4.80 0.99
CA GLY A 27 -8.24 -3.93 2.12
C GLY A 27 -9.74 -3.91 2.37
N THR A 28 -10.56 -3.84 1.31
CA THR A 28 -12.03 -3.87 1.43
C THR A 28 -12.52 -5.23 1.92
N THR A 29 -11.92 -6.33 1.49
CA THR A 29 -12.23 -7.67 2.01
C THR A 29 -11.92 -7.78 3.50
N LEU A 30 -10.77 -7.27 3.97
CA LEU A 30 -10.46 -7.24 5.41
C LEU A 30 -11.46 -6.38 6.19
N GLY A 31 -11.86 -5.23 5.63
CA GLY A 31 -12.88 -4.34 6.22
C GLY A 31 -14.26 -5.00 6.31
N PHE A 32 -14.62 -5.79 5.30
CA PHE A 32 -15.82 -6.61 5.32
C PHE A 32 -15.77 -7.66 6.43
N VAL A 33 -14.64 -8.37 6.60
CA VAL A 33 -14.46 -9.34 7.70
C VAL A 33 -14.55 -8.66 9.07
N THR A 34 -13.94 -7.49 9.27
CA THR A 34 -14.08 -6.75 10.53
C THR A 34 -15.51 -6.31 10.80
N SER A 35 -16.24 -5.91 9.76
CA SER A 35 -17.65 -5.52 9.87
C SER A 35 -18.54 -6.72 10.23
N LEU A 36 -18.27 -7.90 9.64
CA LEU A 36 -18.96 -9.14 10.00
C LEU A 36 -18.74 -9.51 11.46
N LYS A 37 -17.51 -9.35 11.99
CA LYS A 37 -17.22 -9.62 13.40
C LYS A 37 -17.90 -8.65 14.38
N LEU A 38 -18.17 -7.41 13.96
CA LEU A 38 -18.96 -6.47 14.76
C LEU A 38 -20.44 -6.86 14.82
N SER A 39 -21.00 -7.38 13.72
CA SER A 39 -22.39 -7.83 13.67
C SER A 39 -22.61 -9.21 14.31
N TYR A 40 -21.66 -10.12 14.10
CA TYR A 40 -21.69 -11.51 14.58
C TYR A 40 -20.33 -11.89 15.18
N PRO A 41 -20.12 -11.68 16.49
CA PRO A 41 -18.82 -11.89 17.15
C PRO A 41 -18.27 -13.31 17.06
N ASP A 42 -19.14 -14.32 16.99
CA ASP A 42 -18.75 -15.74 16.98
C ASP A 42 -18.24 -16.22 15.62
N VAL A 43 -18.41 -15.43 14.56
CA VAL A 43 -17.93 -15.75 13.22
C VAL A 43 -16.39 -15.77 13.21
N LEU A 44 -15.77 -16.83 12.68
CA LEU A 44 -14.31 -16.98 12.62
C LEU A 44 -13.60 -16.90 14.00
N SER A 45 -14.26 -17.35 15.07
CA SER A 45 -13.75 -17.30 16.46
C SER A 45 -12.72 -18.40 16.82
N GLY A 46 -12.48 -19.35 15.92
CA GLY A 46 -11.57 -20.49 16.16
C GLY A 46 -10.08 -20.22 15.89
N THR A 47 -9.72 -19.02 15.42
CA THR A 47 -8.32 -18.69 15.06
C THR A 47 -7.93 -17.32 15.61
N PRO A 48 -6.77 -17.19 16.29
CA PRO A 48 -6.36 -15.94 16.92
C PRO A 48 -6.08 -14.81 15.92
N TYR A 49 -5.52 -15.14 14.75
CA TYR A 49 -5.22 -14.19 13.67
C TYR A 49 -6.46 -13.48 13.14
N LEU A 50 -7.58 -14.21 13.04
CA LEU A 50 -8.80 -13.64 12.49
C LEU A 50 -9.61 -12.86 13.53
N ASN A 51 -9.13 -12.66 14.77
CA ASN A 51 -9.86 -11.89 15.77
C ASN A 51 -9.94 -10.39 15.42
N PHE A 52 -11.00 -9.74 15.88
CA PHE A 52 -11.27 -8.34 15.57
C PHE A 52 -10.09 -7.42 15.94
N GLY A 53 -9.45 -7.67 17.08
CA GLY A 53 -8.29 -6.91 17.54
C GLY A 53 -7.06 -7.04 16.64
N HIS A 54 -6.91 -8.14 15.89
CA HIS A 54 -5.79 -8.37 14.96
C HIS A 54 -6.15 -7.86 13.55
N ILE A 55 -7.33 -8.21 13.02
CA ILE A 55 -7.70 -7.82 11.65
C ILE A 55 -7.90 -6.30 11.53
N ARG A 56 -8.43 -5.61 12.56
CA ARG A 56 -8.69 -4.15 12.48
C ARG A 56 -7.44 -3.35 12.10
N PRO A 57 -6.31 -3.45 12.84
CA PRO A 57 -5.11 -2.69 12.48
C PRO A 57 -4.58 -3.10 11.10
N VAL A 58 -4.64 -4.39 10.74
CA VAL A 58 -4.26 -4.86 9.40
C VAL A 58 -5.12 -4.18 8.33
N HIS A 59 -6.45 -4.19 8.45
CA HIS A 59 -7.36 -3.52 7.51
C HIS A 59 -7.01 -2.04 7.30
N VAL A 60 -6.90 -1.28 8.39
CA VAL A 60 -6.67 0.17 8.31
C VAL A 60 -5.32 0.46 7.67
N LEU A 61 -4.28 -0.31 8.02
CA LEU A 61 -2.93 -0.10 7.50
C LEU A 61 -2.76 -0.59 6.07
N THR A 62 -3.37 -1.71 5.67
CA THR A 62 -3.43 -2.12 4.26
C THR A 62 -4.13 -1.07 3.40
N VAL A 63 -5.25 -0.49 3.86
CA VAL A 63 -5.97 0.54 3.11
C VAL A 63 -5.11 1.80 2.93
N ILE A 64 -4.43 2.25 3.98
CA ILE A 64 -3.64 3.50 3.94
C ILE A 64 -2.30 3.30 3.25
N TYR A 65 -1.51 2.35 3.73
CA TYR A 65 -0.14 2.15 3.27
C TYR A 65 -0.05 1.35 1.98
N ALA A 66 -1.04 0.53 1.63
CA ALA A 66 -1.03 -0.24 0.38
C ALA A 66 -1.88 0.40 -0.72
N TRP A 67 -3.18 0.61 -0.47
CA TRP A 67 -4.07 1.13 -1.50
C TRP A 67 -3.85 2.62 -1.77
N ILE A 68 -4.00 3.47 -0.75
CA ILE A 68 -3.94 4.94 -0.92
C ILE A 68 -2.57 5.37 -1.44
N SER A 69 -1.48 4.87 -0.85
CA SER A 69 -0.12 5.21 -1.28
C SER A 69 0.15 4.86 -2.75
N MET A 70 -0.32 3.70 -3.23
CA MET A 70 -0.14 3.28 -4.62
C MET A 70 -1.01 4.08 -5.58
N ALA A 71 -2.23 4.45 -5.16
CA ALA A 71 -3.08 5.36 -5.93
C ALA A 71 -2.42 6.74 -6.07
N PHE A 72 -1.84 7.27 -4.99
CA PHE A 72 -1.07 8.51 -5.02
C PHE A 72 0.18 8.39 -5.90
N ALA A 73 0.94 7.30 -5.79
CA ALA A 73 2.10 7.05 -6.63
C ALA A 73 1.73 7.01 -8.12
N ALA A 74 0.65 6.32 -8.48
CA ALA A 74 0.14 6.29 -9.85
C ALA A 74 -0.24 7.68 -10.35
N ALA A 75 -0.94 8.46 -9.53
CA ALA A 75 -1.34 9.83 -9.85
C ALA A 75 -0.10 10.72 -10.03
N MET A 76 0.90 10.62 -9.16
CA MET A 76 2.13 11.41 -9.26
C MET A 76 2.98 11.03 -10.48
N TYR A 77 3.13 9.74 -10.77
CA TYR A 77 3.85 9.27 -11.96
C TYR A 77 3.17 9.67 -13.28
N TYR A 78 1.86 9.91 -13.27
CA TYR A 78 1.15 10.40 -14.44
C TYR A 78 1.12 11.94 -14.52
N MET A 79 0.78 12.62 -13.43
CA MET A 79 0.61 14.07 -13.42
C MET A 79 1.94 14.81 -13.58
N THR A 80 3.03 14.34 -12.96
CA THR A 80 4.31 15.05 -12.99
C THR A 80 4.88 15.18 -14.42
N PRO A 81 4.98 14.11 -15.22
CA PRO A 81 5.40 14.21 -16.62
C PRO A 81 4.50 15.10 -17.47
N VAL A 82 3.18 14.99 -17.28
CA VAL A 82 2.17 15.75 -18.05
C VAL A 82 2.25 17.24 -17.77
N LEU A 83 2.35 17.64 -16.49
CA LEU A 83 2.39 19.04 -16.07
C LEU A 83 3.72 19.71 -16.43
N CYS A 84 4.83 19.00 -16.27
CA CYS A 84 6.15 19.52 -16.62
C CYS A 84 6.48 19.41 -18.12
N GLY A 85 5.64 18.72 -18.91
CA GLY A 85 5.88 18.49 -20.34
C GLY A 85 7.18 17.73 -20.63
N THR A 86 7.61 16.87 -19.70
CA THR A 86 8.85 16.08 -19.80
C THR A 86 8.55 14.61 -19.53
N LYS A 87 9.43 13.71 -19.99
CA LYS A 87 9.36 12.29 -19.64
C LYS A 87 9.82 12.07 -18.20
N LEU A 88 9.31 11.01 -17.57
CA LEU A 88 9.81 10.54 -16.28
C LEU A 88 11.29 10.15 -16.42
N TRP A 89 12.11 10.50 -15.42
CA TRP A 89 13.57 10.27 -15.47
C TRP A 89 13.93 8.80 -15.69
N SER A 90 13.26 7.87 -15.00
CA SER A 90 13.41 6.44 -15.23
C SER A 90 12.12 5.67 -14.88
N GLU A 91 11.51 5.06 -15.89
CA GLU A 91 10.34 4.18 -15.73
C GLU A 91 10.69 2.88 -14.98
N ARG A 92 11.89 2.32 -15.23
CA ARG A 92 12.35 1.08 -14.58
C ARG A 92 12.49 1.26 -13.08
N LEU A 93 13.00 2.42 -12.69
CA LEU A 93 13.18 2.80 -11.31
C LEU A 93 11.83 3.01 -10.60
N GLY A 94 10.89 3.69 -11.27
CA GLY A 94 9.52 3.82 -10.77
C GLY A 94 8.87 2.46 -10.53
N VAL A 95 9.02 1.52 -11.46
CA VAL A 95 8.53 0.13 -11.29
C VAL A 95 9.24 -0.59 -10.14
N MET A 96 10.55 -0.44 -10.00
CA MET A 96 11.31 -1.02 -8.89
C MET A 96 10.81 -0.49 -7.53
N ASN A 97 10.57 0.81 -7.41
CA ASN A 97 10.03 1.43 -6.19
C ASN A 97 8.65 0.86 -5.84
N ILE A 98 7.78 0.65 -6.83
CA ILE A 98 6.46 0.03 -6.62
C ILE A 98 6.60 -1.40 -6.07
N TRP A 99 7.52 -2.20 -6.63
CA TRP A 99 7.76 -3.56 -6.15
C TRP A 99 8.35 -3.59 -4.74
N LEU A 100 9.34 -2.74 -4.45
CA LEU A 100 9.93 -2.62 -3.12
C LEU A 100 8.86 -2.23 -2.10
N TRP A 101 8.04 -1.23 -2.42
CA TRP A 101 6.96 -0.80 -1.53
C TRP A 101 5.95 -1.93 -1.29
N ASN A 102 5.52 -2.66 -2.32
CA ASN A 102 4.64 -3.82 -2.20
C ASN A 102 5.22 -4.93 -1.31
N LEU A 103 6.51 -5.26 -1.48
CA LEU A 103 7.17 -6.26 -0.63
C LEU A 103 7.22 -5.79 0.83
N GLY A 104 7.54 -4.52 1.06
CA GLY A 104 7.56 -3.92 2.39
C GLY A 104 6.22 -3.98 3.09
N ILE A 105 5.14 -3.61 2.39
CA ILE A 105 3.78 -3.69 2.91
C ILE A 105 3.38 -5.14 3.20
N MET A 106 3.67 -6.08 2.31
CA MET A 106 3.35 -7.50 2.56
C MET A 106 4.01 -8.01 3.84
N VAL A 107 5.28 -7.66 4.06
CA VAL A 107 5.97 -8.01 5.31
C VAL A 107 5.33 -7.31 6.51
N ALA A 108 4.93 -6.04 6.34
CA ALA A 108 4.32 -5.25 7.39
C ALA A 108 2.95 -5.81 7.81
N ASP A 109 2.08 -6.13 6.86
CA ASP A 109 0.75 -6.70 7.10
C ASP A 109 0.85 -8.09 7.76
N VAL A 110 1.77 -8.95 7.30
CA VAL A 110 2.02 -10.26 7.91
C VAL A 110 2.53 -10.11 9.35
N SER A 111 3.44 -9.15 9.60
CA SER A 111 3.95 -8.93 10.96
C SER A 111 2.87 -8.45 11.94
N LEU A 112 1.93 -7.62 11.47
CA LEU A 112 0.80 -7.18 12.24
C LEU A 112 -0.16 -8.31 12.55
N ASP A 113 -0.43 -9.18 11.58
CA ASP A 113 -1.30 -10.35 11.77
C ASP A 113 -0.70 -11.31 12.82
N LEU A 114 0.63 -11.47 12.81
CA LEU A 114 1.39 -12.20 13.84
C LEU A 114 1.39 -11.52 15.23
N GLY A 115 0.78 -10.34 15.37
CA GLY A 115 0.61 -9.63 16.63
C GLY A 115 1.79 -8.72 17.01
N MET A 116 2.71 -8.45 16.09
CA MET A 116 3.83 -7.52 16.33
C MET A 116 3.35 -6.07 16.20
N SER A 117 2.57 -5.60 17.17
CA SER A 117 1.97 -4.26 17.17
C SER A 117 2.60 -3.33 18.21
N SER A 118 2.77 -2.06 17.84
CA SER A 118 3.17 -0.98 18.74
C SER A 118 1.99 -0.35 19.52
N GLY A 119 0.74 -0.62 19.11
CA GLY A 119 -0.50 -0.13 19.73
C GLY A 119 -0.82 1.34 19.46
N ARG A 120 -0.14 1.97 18.49
CA ARG A 120 -0.37 3.36 18.07
C ARG A 120 -1.12 3.38 16.74
N GLU A 121 -2.34 3.90 16.74
CA GLU A 121 -3.14 3.98 15.51
C GLU A 121 -2.35 4.65 14.37
N TYR A 122 -2.45 4.06 13.17
CA TYR A 122 -1.72 4.47 11.96
C TYR A 122 -0.19 4.28 12.00
N SER A 123 0.37 3.82 13.11
CA SER A 123 1.79 3.47 13.27
C SER A 123 1.95 2.16 14.04
N ASP A 124 1.01 1.23 13.88
CA ASP A 124 0.99 -0.03 14.63
C ASP A 124 2.13 -0.96 14.25
N PHE A 125 2.87 -0.69 13.17
CA PHE A 125 3.99 -1.51 12.75
C PHE A 125 5.08 -1.60 13.82
N ALA A 126 5.83 -2.69 13.80
CA ALA A 126 7.02 -2.82 14.62
C ALA A 126 8.14 -1.89 14.11
N TRP A 127 9.01 -1.45 15.02
CA TRP A 127 10.13 -0.53 14.74
C TRP A 127 11.02 -0.91 13.52
N PRO A 128 11.23 -2.18 13.12
CA PRO A 128 12.01 -2.49 11.92
C PRO A 128 11.32 -2.01 10.63
N ILE A 129 9.99 -2.03 10.60
CA ILE A 129 9.21 -1.57 9.45
C ILE A 129 9.21 -0.05 9.41
N ASP A 130 9.18 0.62 10.56
CA ASP A 130 9.32 2.07 10.62
C ASP A 130 10.66 2.52 10.01
N ILE A 131 11.75 1.83 10.36
CA ILE A 131 13.08 2.08 9.76
C ILE A 131 13.06 1.83 8.25
N TYR A 132 12.40 0.76 7.80
CA TYR A 132 12.25 0.48 6.38
C TYR A 132 11.53 1.61 5.63
N VAL A 133 10.41 2.09 6.17
CA VAL A 133 9.63 3.19 5.58
C VAL A 133 10.46 4.48 5.56
N ILE A 134 11.16 4.79 6.65
CA ILE A 134 12.05 5.97 6.72
C ILE A 134 13.17 5.86 5.68
N ALA A 135 13.82 4.70 5.57
CA ALA A 135 14.87 4.47 4.58
C ALA A 135 14.34 4.63 3.15
N PHE A 136 13.14 4.12 2.87
CA PHE A 136 12.49 4.25 1.56
C PHE A 136 12.19 5.70 1.17
N ILE A 137 11.82 6.54 2.14
CA ILE A 137 11.55 7.97 1.90
C ILE A 137 12.85 8.76 1.73
N LEU A 138 13.88 8.47 2.54
CA LEU A 138 15.13 9.22 2.56
C LEU A 138 16.09 8.87 1.42
N VAL A 139 16.01 7.64 0.90
CA VAL A 139 16.81 7.22 -0.25
C VAL A 139 15.97 7.38 -1.50
N PRO A 140 16.09 8.48 -2.26
CA PRO A 140 15.47 8.59 -3.57
C PRO A 140 16.16 7.58 -4.48
N LEU A 141 15.58 6.38 -4.57
CA LEU A 141 15.95 5.37 -5.55
C LEU A 141 15.43 5.81 -6.90
#